data_AF-A0A852K592-F1
#
_entry.id   AF-A0A852K592-F1
#
_cell.length_a   1.000
_cell.length_b   1.000
_cell.length_c   1.000
_cell.angle_alpha   90.00
_cell.angle_beta   90.00
_cell.angle_gamma   90.00
#
_symmetry.space_group_name_H-M   'P 1'
#
loop_
_entity.id
_entity.type
_entity.pdbx_description
1 polymer ?
#
loop_
_entity_poly.entity_id
_entity_poly.type
_entity_poly.pdbx_seq_one_letter_code
_entity_poly.pdbx_strand_id
1 'polypeptide(L)'
;AEQLVREWKRKLLRAGGALPALGTVTDIHVVCGVLKDFLRGLKEPLGEGTASPLTLLPGAATDIPDDAASDTALRHVVSKLPPANRDTLAFLMLHLLRVSHSPDCKMDVLNLSRVFGPTLVGYSSANPTPLAIMEDTPRQCKVVARLLSLPPSFWRGFVETEQENLVPV
;
A
#
# COMPACT_ATOMS: atom_id res chain seq x y z
N ALA A 1 -9.23 15.86 -13.11
CA ALA A 1 -8.26 14.84 -12.61
C ALA A 1 -8.80 13.40 -12.70
N GLU A 2 -9.96 13.07 -12.11
CA GLU A 2 -10.42 11.67 -12.06
C GLU A 2 -10.63 10.97 -13.41
N GLN A 3 -11.14 11.69 -14.42
CA GLN A 3 -11.30 11.13 -15.76
C GLN A 3 -9.96 10.71 -16.37
N LEU A 4 -8.92 11.53 -16.16
CA LEU A 4 -7.55 11.21 -16.60
C LEU A 4 -7.00 10.01 -15.84
N VAL A 5 -7.24 9.90 -14.53
CA VAL A 5 -6.87 8.72 -13.74
C VAL A 5 -7.49 7.45 -14.31
N ARG A 6 -8.81 7.46 -14.58
CA ARG A 6 -9.52 6.32 -15.18
C ARG A 6 -9.03 6.00 -16.58
N GLU A 7 -8.68 7.00 -17.38
CA GLU A 7 -8.11 6.81 -18.71
C GLU A 7 -6.73 6.16 -18.64
N TRP A 8 -5.82 6.69 -17.82
CA TRP A 8 -4.46 6.19 -17.69
C TRP A 8 -4.41 4.80 -17.08
N LYS A 9 -5.25 4.48 -16.09
CA LYS A 9 -5.40 3.12 -15.58
C LYS A 9 -5.82 2.15 -16.68
N ARG A 10 -6.81 2.52 -17.52
CA ARG A 10 -7.22 1.67 -18.66
C ARG A 10 -6.10 1.49 -19.68
N LYS A 11 -5.32 2.53 -19.97
CA LYS A 11 -4.15 2.44 -20.86
C LYS A 11 -3.12 1.45 -20.31
N LEU A 12 -2.76 1.56 -19.04
CA LEU A 12 -1.81 0.66 -18.37
C LEU A 12 -2.27 -0.80 -18.40
N LEU A 13 -3.53 -1.07 -18.05
CA LEU A 13 -4.07 -2.44 -18.02
C LEU A 13 -4.18 -3.07 -19.41
N ARG A 14 -4.28 -2.27 -20.48
CA ARG A 14 -4.36 -2.74 -21.87
C ARG A 14 -3.00 -2.86 -22.55
N ALA A 15 -1.93 -2.39 -21.92
CA ALA A 15 -0.64 -2.21 -22.58
C ALA A 15 0.12 -3.52 -22.86
N GLY A 16 -0.37 -4.67 -22.35
CA GLY A 16 0.05 -6.00 -22.78
C GLY A 16 1.55 -6.31 -22.64
N GLY A 17 2.26 -5.61 -21.74
CA GLY A 17 3.69 -5.81 -21.47
C GLY A 17 4.57 -4.59 -21.74
N ALA A 18 4.14 -3.63 -22.57
CA ALA A 18 4.87 -2.39 -22.81
C ALA A 18 4.17 -1.22 -22.09
N LEU A 19 4.73 -0.76 -20.96
CA LEU A 19 4.12 0.32 -20.19
C LEU A 19 4.05 1.61 -21.04
N PRO A 20 2.89 2.28 -21.13
CA PRO A 20 2.79 3.59 -21.78
C PRO A 20 3.69 4.59 -21.03
N ALA A 21 4.28 5.52 -21.77
CA ALA A 21 5.27 6.46 -21.24
C ALA A 21 4.65 7.40 -20.21
N LEU A 22 4.68 7.02 -18.92
CA LEU A 22 4.17 7.83 -17.81
C LEU A 22 4.88 9.19 -17.69
N GLY A 23 6.10 9.32 -18.23
CA GLY A 23 6.81 10.60 -18.32
C GLY A 23 6.11 11.66 -19.20
N THR A 24 5.10 11.26 -19.98
CA THR A 24 4.24 12.20 -20.74
C THR A 24 3.09 12.78 -19.91
N VAL A 25 2.86 12.28 -18.69
CA VAL A 25 1.85 12.81 -17.79
C VAL A 25 2.40 14.03 -17.08
N THR A 26 1.89 15.22 -17.41
CA THR A 26 2.36 16.49 -16.86
C THR A 26 1.98 16.70 -15.40
N ASP A 27 0.81 16.20 -14.98
CA ASP A 27 0.31 16.31 -13.62
C ASP A 27 0.65 15.06 -12.80
N ILE A 28 1.61 15.19 -11.88
CA ILE A 28 2.03 14.11 -10.98
C ILE A 28 0.87 13.56 -10.13
N HIS A 29 -0.14 14.38 -9.81
CA HIS A 29 -1.30 13.93 -9.05
C HIS A 29 -2.16 12.93 -9.84
N VAL A 30 -2.12 12.96 -11.18
CA VAL A 30 -2.74 11.93 -12.02
C VAL A 30 -2.00 10.60 -11.81
N VAL A 31 -0.66 10.60 -11.82
CA VAL A 31 0.14 9.38 -11.57
C VAL A 31 -0.12 8.83 -10.18
N CYS A 32 -0.12 9.68 -9.15
CA CYS A 32 -0.49 9.28 -7.79
C CYS A 32 -1.92 8.72 -7.73
N GLY A 33 -2.85 9.33 -8.45
CA GLY A 33 -4.24 8.89 -8.55
C GLY A 33 -4.36 7.50 -9.19
N VAL A 34 -3.61 7.25 -10.27
CA VAL A 34 -3.57 5.96 -10.97
C VAL A 34 -3.04 4.86 -10.06
N LEU A 35 -1.94 5.10 -9.33
CA LEU A 35 -1.41 4.13 -8.36
C LEU A 35 -2.46 3.77 -7.30
N LYS A 36 -3.07 4.78 -6.68
CA LYS A 36 -4.11 4.58 -5.65
C LYS A 36 -5.32 3.84 -6.20
N ASP A 37 -5.77 4.19 -7.41
CA ASP A 37 -6.93 3.55 -8.04
C ASP A 37 -6.62 2.12 -8.51
N PHE A 38 -5.39 1.84 -8.93
CA PHE A 38 -4.96 0.48 -9.24
C PHE A 38 -5.01 -0.42 -8.00
N LEU A 39 -4.35 0.01 -6.90
CA LEU A 39 -4.29 -0.76 -5.65
C LEU A 39 -5.68 -1.01 -5.06
N ARG A 40 -6.55 0.01 -5.03
CA ARG A 40 -7.93 -0.12 -4.57
C ARG A 40 -8.78 -1.02 -5.46
N GLY A 41 -8.44 -1.12 -6.75
CA GLY A 41 -9.20 -1.88 -7.75
C GLY A 41 -8.81 -3.35 -7.87
N LEU A 42 -7.84 -3.82 -7.09
CA LEU A 42 -7.52 -5.25 -7.02
C LEU A 42 -8.73 -6.00 -6.46
N LYS A 43 -9.07 -7.16 -7.06
CA LYS A 43 -10.21 -8.00 -6.64
C LYS A 43 -10.17 -8.31 -5.14
N GLU A 44 -8.95 -8.41 -4.61
CA GLU A 44 -8.65 -8.55 -3.20
C GLU A 44 -7.52 -7.56 -2.87
N PRO A 45 -7.63 -6.73 -1.81
CA PRO A 45 -6.63 -5.71 -1.51
C PRO A 45 -5.32 -6.37 -1.06
N LEU A 46 -4.36 -6.66 -1.96
CA LEU A 46 -3.10 -7.33 -1.62
C LEU A 46 -3.29 -8.56 -0.69
N GLY A 47 -4.23 -9.46 -1.03
CA GLY A 47 -4.43 -10.77 -0.42
C GLY A 47 -4.93 -11.79 -1.46
N GLU A 48 -4.71 -13.09 -1.24
CA GLU A 48 -5.47 -14.17 -1.89
C GLU A 48 -6.40 -14.81 -0.82
N GLY A 49 -7.72 -14.83 -1.04
CA GLY A 49 -8.72 -15.43 -0.16
C GLY A 49 -9.60 -14.42 0.60
N THR A 50 -10.66 -14.92 1.24
CA THR A 50 -11.86 -14.22 1.79
C THR A 50 -11.65 -13.08 2.79
N ALA A 51 -10.42 -12.66 3.06
CA ALA A 51 -10.06 -11.41 3.71
C ALA A 51 -8.58 -11.18 3.40
N SER A 52 -8.21 -10.04 2.80
CA SER A 52 -6.79 -9.72 2.65
C SER A 52 -6.09 -9.82 4.00
N PRO A 53 -4.87 -10.37 4.11
CA PRO A 53 -4.19 -10.41 5.40
C PRO A 53 -3.99 -9.00 5.99
N LEU A 54 -3.98 -7.95 5.15
CA LEU A 54 -3.99 -6.56 5.61
C LEU A 54 -5.32 -6.14 6.26
N THR A 55 -6.46 -6.72 5.87
CA THR A 55 -7.74 -6.55 6.58
C THR A 55 -7.79 -7.25 7.93
N LEU A 56 -6.90 -8.23 8.17
CA LEU A 56 -6.79 -8.95 9.44
C LEU A 56 -5.81 -8.29 10.43
N LEU A 57 -4.92 -7.43 9.93
CA LEU A 57 -3.99 -6.64 10.76
C LEU A 57 -4.63 -5.72 11.82
N PRO A 58 -5.77 -5.03 11.57
CA PRO A 58 -6.33 -4.05 12.49
C PRO A 58 -6.72 -4.58 13.87
N GLY A 59 -6.79 -5.91 14.08
CA GLY A 59 -7.13 -6.53 15.37
C GLY A 59 -6.02 -7.39 16.00
N ALA A 60 -5.05 -7.87 15.23
CA ALA A 60 -4.03 -8.81 15.74
C ALA A 60 -2.71 -8.13 16.16
N ALA A 61 -2.28 -7.08 15.44
CA ALA A 61 -0.97 -6.46 15.66
C ALA A 61 -1.06 -4.99 16.12
N THR A 62 -2.11 -4.26 15.76
CA THR A 62 -2.25 -2.84 16.09
C THR A 62 -2.79 -2.55 17.47
N ASP A 63 -3.50 -3.51 18.09
CA ASP A 63 -4.16 -3.30 19.40
C ASP A 63 -3.36 -3.85 20.59
N ILE A 64 -2.15 -4.35 20.32
CA ILE A 64 -1.19 -4.71 21.36
C ILE A 64 -0.67 -3.43 22.01
N PRO A 65 -0.84 -3.22 23.33
CA PRO A 65 -0.40 -1.98 23.99
C PRO A 65 1.11 -1.82 24.05
N ASP A 66 1.85 -2.93 24.10
CA ASP A 66 3.31 -2.93 24.09
C ASP A 66 3.83 -2.72 22.66
N ASP A 67 4.56 -1.62 22.46
CA ASP A 67 5.02 -1.21 21.14
C ASP A 67 5.96 -2.24 20.50
N ALA A 68 6.83 -2.89 21.30
CA ALA A 68 7.80 -3.86 20.80
C ALA A 68 7.12 -5.18 20.40
N ALA A 69 6.14 -5.65 21.18
CA ALA A 69 5.32 -6.80 20.86
C ALA A 69 4.44 -6.53 19.64
N SER A 70 3.85 -5.32 19.54
CA SER A 70 3.12 -4.87 18.34
C SER A 70 4.01 -4.88 17.10
N ASP A 71 5.23 -4.33 17.19
CA ASP A 71 6.22 -4.32 16.11
C ASP A 71 6.58 -5.75 15.65
N THR A 72 6.83 -6.64 16.62
CA THR A 72 7.15 -8.05 16.38
C THR A 72 5.99 -8.78 15.70
N ALA A 73 4.76 -8.60 16.21
CA ALA A 73 3.57 -9.19 15.62
C ALA A 73 3.33 -8.67 14.19
N LEU A 74 3.51 -7.37 13.96
CA LEU A 74 3.34 -6.78 12.64
C LEU A 74 4.34 -7.35 11.63
N ARG A 75 5.63 -7.44 12.00
CA ARG A 75 6.66 -8.07 11.16
C ARG A 75 6.33 -9.52 10.86
N HIS A 76 5.83 -10.26 11.86
CA HIS A 76 5.40 -11.65 11.66
C HIS A 76 4.29 -11.74 10.63
N VAL A 77 3.23 -10.92 10.72
CA VAL A 77 2.15 -10.93 9.73
C VAL A 77 2.65 -10.55 8.34
N VAL A 78 3.48 -9.51 8.22
CA VAL A 78 4.08 -9.12 6.92
C VAL A 78 4.89 -10.28 6.32
N SER A 79 5.65 -11.02 7.13
CA SER A 79 6.43 -12.18 6.64
C SER A 79 5.58 -13.34 6.13
N LYS A 80 4.29 -13.40 6.52
CA LYS A 80 3.32 -14.43 6.12
C LYS A 80 2.46 -14.03 4.91
N LEU A 81 2.60 -12.79 4.42
CA LEU A 81 1.95 -12.36 3.19
C LEU A 81 2.42 -13.20 2.00
N PRO A 82 1.54 -13.46 1.00
CA PRO A 82 1.98 -13.99 -0.30
C PRO A 82 3.13 -13.14 -0.87
N PRO A 83 4.16 -13.75 -1.52
CA PRO A 83 5.35 -13.02 -1.97
C PRO A 83 5.03 -11.77 -2.79
N ALA A 84 4.17 -11.88 -3.80
CA ALA A 84 3.78 -10.74 -4.63
C ALA A 84 3.20 -9.56 -3.82
N ASN A 85 2.44 -9.85 -2.77
CA ASN A 85 1.78 -8.86 -1.93
C ASN A 85 2.79 -8.23 -0.97
N ARG A 86 3.64 -9.06 -0.38
CA ARG A 86 4.72 -8.63 0.52
C ARG A 86 5.70 -7.72 -0.19
N ASP A 87 6.14 -8.11 -1.39
CA ASP A 87 7.20 -7.41 -2.12
C ASP A 87 6.64 -6.09 -2.70
N THR A 88 5.39 -6.10 -3.19
CA THR A 88 4.66 -4.88 -3.55
C THR A 88 4.50 -3.93 -2.35
N LEU A 89 4.10 -4.46 -1.19
CA LEU A 89 3.95 -3.67 0.03
C LEU A 89 5.29 -3.07 0.47
N ALA A 90 6.37 -3.86 0.44
CA ALA A 90 7.70 -3.41 0.81
C ALA A 90 8.18 -2.25 -0.07
N PHE A 91 8.05 -2.40 -1.39
CA PHE A 91 8.39 -1.33 -2.33
C PHE A 91 7.56 -0.06 -2.07
N LEU A 92 6.25 -0.22 -1.83
CA LEU A 92 5.37 0.90 -1.53
C LEU A 92 5.75 1.60 -0.22
N MET A 93 6.01 0.87 0.87
CA MET A 93 6.39 1.46 2.16
C MET A 93 7.70 2.24 2.06
N LEU A 94 8.70 1.70 1.35
CA LEU A 94 9.95 2.42 1.06
C LEU A 94 9.72 3.70 0.27
N HIS A 95 8.82 3.68 -0.72
CA HIS A 95 8.47 4.88 -1.47
C HIS A 95 7.76 5.92 -0.59
N LEU A 96 6.75 5.51 0.17
CA LEU A 96 5.98 6.41 1.04
C LEU A 96 6.83 7.02 2.15
N LEU A 97 7.82 6.29 2.68
CA LEU A 97 8.80 6.84 3.62
C LEU A 97 9.66 7.95 3.01
N ARG A 98 10.03 7.84 1.73
CA ARG A 98 10.72 8.95 1.04
C ARG A 98 9.81 10.15 0.86
N VAL A 99 8.54 9.92 0.55
CA VAL A 99 7.53 10.97 0.45
C VAL A 99 7.34 11.68 1.80
N SER A 100 7.30 10.95 2.91
CA SER A 100 7.13 11.55 4.24
C SER A 100 8.33 12.34 4.73
N HIS A 101 9.53 12.02 4.26
CA HIS A 101 10.74 12.78 4.57
C HIS A 101 10.97 13.96 3.61
N SER A 102 10.19 14.08 2.54
CA SER A 102 10.28 15.21 1.61
C SER A 102 9.54 16.42 2.19
N PRO A 103 10.24 17.52 2.53
CA PRO A 103 9.60 18.72 3.07
C PRO A 103 8.64 19.36 2.07
N ASP A 104 8.93 19.27 0.77
CA ASP A 104 8.11 19.85 -0.30
C ASP A 104 6.78 19.12 -0.50
N CYS A 105 6.76 17.81 -0.23
CA CYS A 105 5.55 17.00 -0.39
C CYS A 105 4.50 17.32 0.68
N LYS A 106 4.90 17.78 1.87
CA LYS A 106 4.00 18.09 3.01
C LYS A 106 3.06 16.93 3.40
N MET A 107 3.50 15.69 3.15
CA MET A 107 2.74 14.47 3.40
C MET A 107 3.41 13.66 4.51
N ASP A 108 3.17 14.01 5.77
CA ASP A 108 3.66 13.23 6.90
C ASP A 108 3.04 11.81 6.95
N VAL A 109 3.55 10.97 7.86
CA VAL A 109 3.05 9.60 8.06
C VAL A 109 1.55 9.58 8.33
N LEU A 110 1.01 10.56 9.06
CA LEU A 110 -0.41 10.63 9.36
C LEU A 110 -1.27 10.91 8.12
N ASN A 111 -0.86 11.86 7.28
CA ASN A 111 -1.53 12.21 6.03
C ASN A 111 -1.45 11.07 5.02
N LEU A 112 -0.30 10.40 4.90
CA LEU A 112 -0.16 9.21 4.07
C LEU A 112 -1.06 8.08 4.59
N SER A 113 -1.13 7.88 5.90
CA SER A 113 -1.96 6.84 6.50
C SER A 113 -3.46 7.05 6.26
N ARG A 114 -3.93 8.30 6.26
CA ARG A 114 -5.33 8.64 5.90
C ARG A 114 -5.67 8.31 4.45
N VAL A 115 -4.72 8.51 3.54
CA VAL A 115 -4.90 8.24 2.11
C VAL A 115 -4.77 6.75 1.80
N PHE A 116 -3.79 6.09 2.38
CA PHE A 116 -3.45 4.70 2.07
C PHE A 116 -4.16 3.68 2.95
N GLY A 117 -4.73 4.07 4.10
CA GLY A 117 -5.52 3.18 4.96
C GLY A 117 -6.63 2.46 4.19
N PRO A 118 -7.63 3.19 3.66
CA PRO A 118 -8.69 2.57 2.85
C PRO A 118 -8.19 1.94 1.55
N THR A 119 -7.06 2.42 1.01
CA THR A 119 -6.51 1.96 -0.27
C THR A 119 -5.82 0.59 -0.15
N LEU A 120 -5.12 0.33 0.96
CA LEU A 120 -4.33 -0.88 1.17
C LEU A 120 -5.04 -1.92 2.03
N VAL A 121 -5.76 -1.46 3.06
CA VAL A 121 -6.49 -2.35 3.95
C VAL A 121 -7.82 -2.71 3.31
N GLY A 122 -8.55 -1.74 2.75
CA GLY A 122 -9.89 -1.97 2.21
C GLY A 122 -10.93 -2.24 3.30
N TYR A 123 -12.14 -2.59 2.87
CA TYR A 123 -13.28 -2.86 3.76
C TYR A 123 -13.72 -4.32 3.66
N SER A 124 -14.37 -4.82 4.70
CA SER A 124 -14.89 -6.20 4.76
C SER A 124 -15.99 -6.49 3.73
N SER A 125 -16.55 -5.46 3.08
CA SER A 125 -17.52 -5.60 1.99
C SER A 125 -17.19 -4.68 0.83
N ALA A 126 -17.63 -5.06 -0.38
CA ALA A 126 -17.46 -4.25 -1.58
C ALA A 126 -18.28 -2.94 -1.55
N ASN A 127 -19.37 -2.91 -0.77
CA ASN A 127 -20.24 -1.76 -0.57
C ASN A 127 -20.45 -1.55 0.94
N PRO A 128 -19.46 -1.02 1.66
CA PRO A 128 -19.57 -0.79 3.10
C PRO A 128 -20.57 0.33 3.37
N THR A 129 -21.31 0.20 4.47
CA THR A 129 -22.23 1.25 4.90
C THR A 129 -21.44 2.49 5.37
N PRO A 130 -22.03 3.69 5.37
CA PRO A 130 -21.37 4.88 5.92
C PRO A 130 -20.87 4.67 7.36
N LEU A 131 -21.63 3.94 8.18
CA LEU A 131 -21.24 3.59 9.54
C LEU A 131 -20.00 2.69 9.57
N ALA A 132 -19.97 1.62 8.75
CA ALA A 132 -18.81 0.74 8.66
C ALA A 132 -17.56 1.50 8.18
N ILE A 133 -17.71 2.40 7.21
CA ILE A 133 -16.61 3.26 6.76
C ILE A 133 -16.07 4.10 7.93
N MET A 134 -16.96 4.72 8.70
CA MET A 134 -16.58 5.55 9.85
C MET A 134 -15.88 4.75 10.95
N GLU A 135 -16.29 3.51 11.19
CA GLU A 135 -15.71 2.62 12.21
C GLU A 135 -14.36 2.02 11.78
N ASP A 136 -14.22 1.66 10.50
CA ASP A 136 -13.03 1.00 9.98
C ASP A 136 -11.90 1.97 9.66
N THR A 137 -12.22 3.17 9.13
CA THR A 137 -11.20 4.12 8.65
C THR A 137 -10.11 4.44 9.69
N PRO A 138 -10.43 4.73 10.97
CA PRO A 138 -9.41 4.98 11.98
C PRO A 138 -8.46 3.78 12.17
N ARG A 139 -8.99 2.56 12.13
CA ARG A 139 -8.21 1.33 12.29
C ARG A 139 -7.30 1.10 11.08
N GLN A 140 -7.82 1.34 9.88
CA GLN A 140 -7.04 1.27 8.64
C GLN A 140 -5.88 2.29 8.63
N CYS A 141 -6.14 3.52 9.09
CA CYS A 141 -5.08 4.54 9.24
C CYS A 141 -4.00 4.06 10.21
N LYS A 142 -4.41 3.49 11.36
CA LYS A 142 -3.49 2.98 12.37
C LYS A 142 -2.60 1.87 11.81
N VAL A 143 -3.15 0.94 11.02
CA VAL A 143 -2.36 -0.12 10.35
C VAL A 143 -1.27 0.50 9.47
N VAL A 144 -1.62 1.43 8.59
CA VAL A 144 -0.63 2.04 7.68
C VAL A 144 0.41 2.86 8.44
N ALA A 145 0.02 3.56 9.50
CA ALA A 145 0.97 4.29 10.34
C ALA A 145 1.98 3.34 10.99
N ARG A 146 1.55 2.17 11.47
CA ARG A 146 2.43 1.15 12.05
C ARG A 146 3.32 0.47 11.01
N LEU A 147 2.82 0.24 9.80
CA LEU A 147 3.66 -0.25 8.69
C LEU A 147 4.76 0.76 8.34
N LEU A 148 4.43 2.05 8.32
CA LEU A 148 5.39 3.13 8.09
C LEU A 148 6.34 3.37 9.27
N SER A 149 6.02 2.93 10.49
CA SER A 149 6.97 3.00 11.61
C SER A 149 8.03 1.89 11.57
N LEU A 150 7.85 0.86 10.74
CA LEU A 150 8.86 -0.19 10.56
C LEU A 150 10.13 0.40 9.90
N PRO A 151 11.33 -0.02 10.33
CA PRO A 151 12.58 0.53 9.82
C PRO A 151 12.75 0.19 8.33
N PRO A 152 13.33 1.11 7.51
CA PRO A 152 13.57 0.84 6.09
C PRO A 152 14.37 -0.44 5.80
N SER A 153 15.28 -0.83 6.70
CA SER A 153 16.06 -2.07 6.59
C SER A 153 15.20 -3.33 6.58
N PHE A 154 14.07 -3.33 7.30
CA PHE A 154 13.12 -4.44 7.26
C PHE A 154 12.52 -4.61 5.87
N TRP A 155 12.10 -3.51 5.25
CA TRP A 155 11.48 -3.53 3.93
C TRP A 155 12.47 -3.87 2.82
N ARG A 156 13.71 -3.36 2.89
CA ARG A 156 14.76 -3.65 1.90
C ARG A 156 15.07 -5.14 1.76
N GLY A 157 14.98 -5.90 2.85
CA GLY A 157 15.19 -7.35 2.83
C GLY A 157 14.22 -8.13 1.92
N PHE A 158 13.11 -7.53 1.50
CA PHE A 158 12.15 -8.12 0.55
C PHE A 158 12.29 -7.61 -0.89
N VAL A 159 13.03 -6.52 -1.11
CA VAL A 159 13.15 -5.87 -2.43
C VAL A 159 14.52 -6.14 -3.07
N GLU A 160 15.58 -6.26 -2.27
CA GLU A 160 16.95 -6.45 -2.77
C GLU A 160 17.22 -7.89 -3.24
N THR A 161 16.43 -8.86 -2.79
CA THR A 161 16.57 -10.28 -3.14
C THR A 161 16.20 -10.63 -4.58
N GLU A 162 15.50 -9.75 -5.31
CA GLU A 162 15.14 -9.98 -6.72
C GLU A 162 16.10 -9.30 -7.73
N GLN A 163 16.93 -8.35 -7.29
CA GLN A 163 17.88 -7.69 -8.20
C GLN A 163 19.04 -8.60 -8.65
N GLU A 164 19.36 -9.65 -7.89
CA GLU A 164 20.40 -10.62 -8.29
C GLU A 164 19.97 -11.57 -9.42
N ASN A 165 18.67 -11.68 -9.72
CA ASN A 165 18.14 -12.66 -10.69
C ASN A 165 17.72 -12.05 -12.05
N LEU A 166 17.98 -10.76 -12.30
CA LEU A 166 17.54 -10.07 -13.51
C LEU A 166 18.65 -9.30 -14.25
N VAL A 167 19.86 -9.85 -14.39
CA VAL A 167 20.77 -9.49 -15.51
C VAL A 167 21.74 -10.64 -15.83
N PRO A 168 21.59 -11.39 -16.94
CA PRO A 168 22.76 -11.86 -17.67
C PRO A 168 23.33 -10.67 -18.46
N VAL A 169 24.62 -10.39 -18.25
CA VAL A 169 25.43 -9.43 -19.01
C VAL A 169 25.36 -9.73 -20.51
#